data_AF-R7VHF4-F1
#
_entry.id   AF-R7VHF4-F1
#
_cell.length_a   1.000
_cell.length_b   1.000
_cell.length_c   1.000
_cell.angle_alpha   90.00
_cell.angle_beta   90.00
_cell.angle_gamma   90.00
#
_symmetry.space_group_name_H-M   'P 1'
#
loop_
_entity.id
_entity.type
_entity.pdbx_description
1 polymer ?
#
loop_
_entity_poly.entity_id
_entity_poly.type
_entity_poly.pdbx_seq_one_letter_code
_entity_poly.pdbx_strand_id
1 'polypeptide(L)'
;NCSRPSDEFPDDFMTDQQKQNGGIVVHILICLYIMAILAVICDDYFVAALEAICRVLHVQSDVAGATFMAAGSSAPELFTAVIGVFFAKSDVGVGTIVGSAVFNLLFNLSLCAVFGGMVIYLTWWPVFRDMFCYALSVAVLVIVMSDNVIHWYEGLVMVLMYIMYIVLMYFNPKL
;
A
#
# COMPACT_ATOMS: atom_id res chain seq x y z
N ASN A 1 -28.69 -11.54 -13.79
CA ASN A 1 -28.93 -10.94 -12.47
C ASN A 1 -27.82 -9.92 -12.26
N CYS A 2 -27.99 -8.70 -12.78
CA CYS A 2 -26.96 -7.66 -12.77
C CYS A 2 -27.36 -6.60 -11.76
N SER A 3 -26.97 -6.79 -10.49
CA SER A 3 -26.96 -5.71 -9.51
C SER A 3 -25.98 -4.63 -10.00
N ARG A 4 -26.37 -3.36 -9.84
CA ARG A 4 -25.50 -2.26 -10.20
C ARG A 4 -24.34 -2.22 -9.19
N PRO A 5 -23.09 -1.92 -9.60
CA PRO A 5 -21.96 -1.78 -8.68
C PRO A 5 -22.16 -0.67 -7.63
N SER A 6 -23.19 0.16 -7.79
CA SER A 6 -23.61 1.18 -6.83
C SER A 6 -24.26 0.63 -5.55
N ASP A 7 -24.76 -0.61 -5.54
CA ASP A 7 -25.44 -1.18 -4.37
C ASP A 7 -24.46 -1.75 -3.31
N GLU A 8 -23.16 -1.80 -3.63
CA GLU A 8 -22.10 -2.33 -2.74
C GLU A 8 -21.54 -1.26 -1.78
N PHE A 9 -21.84 0.02 -2.01
CA PHE A 9 -21.33 1.15 -1.23
C PHE A 9 -22.48 1.97 -0.62
N PRO A 10 -22.26 2.62 0.54
CA PRO A 10 -23.30 3.43 1.18
C PRO A 10 -23.78 4.56 0.27
N ASP A 11 -25.06 4.92 0.38
CA ASP A 11 -25.68 5.97 -0.41
C ASP A 11 -24.90 7.29 -0.29
N ASP A 12 -24.55 7.87 -1.44
CA ASP A 12 -23.80 9.11 -1.51
C ASP A 12 -24.65 10.30 -1.02
N PHE A 13 -24.01 11.29 -0.40
CA PHE A 13 -24.70 12.47 0.14
C PHE A 13 -25.37 13.33 -0.95
N MET A 14 -25.00 13.15 -2.23
CA MET A 14 -25.60 13.85 -3.38
C MET A 14 -26.34 12.89 -4.32
N THR A 15 -27.61 13.19 -4.60
CA THR A 15 -28.43 12.44 -5.57
C THR A 15 -27.93 12.66 -7.00
N ASP A 16 -28.07 11.67 -7.88
CA ASP A 16 -27.60 11.72 -9.28
C ASP A 16 -28.12 12.94 -10.07
N GLN A 17 -29.32 13.42 -9.75
CA GLN A 17 -29.92 14.63 -10.33
C GLN A 17 -29.13 15.91 -9.97
N GLN A 18 -28.56 15.99 -8.76
CA GLN A 18 -27.74 17.13 -8.31
C GLN A 18 -26.33 17.09 -8.91
N LYS A 19 -25.78 15.88 -9.14
CA LYS A 19 -24.51 15.71 -9.86
C LYS A 19 -24.61 16.21 -11.30
N GLN A 20 -25.70 15.87 -12.02
CA GLN A 20 -25.92 16.31 -13.41
C GLN A 20 -26.17 17.82 -13.55
N ASN A 21 -26.72 18.49 -12.53
CA ASN A 21 -26.94 19.94 -12.52
C ASN A 21 -25.71 20.76 -12.09
N GLY A 22 -24.50 20.19 -12.15
CA GLY A 22 -23.24 20.88 -11.83
C GLY A 22 -22.64 20.55 -10.46
N GLY A 23 -23.29 19.70 -9.65
CA GLY A 23 -22.77 19.25 -8.36
C GLY A 23 -21.46 18.44 -8.44
N ILE A 24 -21.12 17.91 -9.63
CA ILE A 24 -19.84 17.22 -9.87
C ILE A 24 -18.65 18.14 -9.59
N VAL A 25 -18.74 19.42 -9.94
CA VAL A 25 -17.64 20.38 -9.73
C VAL A 25 -17.38 20.58 -8.22
N VAL A 26 -18.45 20.72 -7.44
CA VAL A 26 -18.35 20.84 -5.98
C VAL A 26 -17.76 19.57 -5.37
N HIS A 27 -18.17 18.41 -5.84
CA HIS A 27 -17.66 17.12 -5.37
C HIS A 27 -16.16 16.95 -5.65
N ILE A 28 -15.70 17.31 -6.86
CA ILE A 28 -14.27 17.32 -7.22
C ILE A 28 -13.49 18.29 -6.32
N LEU A 29 -14.01 19.49 -6.07
CA LEU A 29 -13.35 20.47 -5.21
C LEU A 29 -13.23 19.98 -3.76
N ILE A 30 -14.27 19.34 -3.22
CA ILE A 30 -14.24 18.73 -1.88
C ILE A 30 -13.20 17.60 -1.83
N CYS A 31 -13.18 16.72 -2.83
CA CYS A 31 -12.18 15.64 -2.90
C CYS A 31 -10.75 16.18 -2.95
N LEU A 32 -10.49 17.20 -3.79
CA LEU A 32 -9.18 17.85 -3.85
C LEU A 32 -8.78 18.51 -2.54
N TYR A 33 -9.73 19.16 -1.85
CA TYR A 33 -9.50 19.78 -0.56
C TYR A 33 -9.16 18.76 0.53
N ILE A 34 -9.90 17.65 0.60
CA ILE A 34 -9.63 16.56 1.55
C ILE A 34 -8.28 15.91 1.24
N MET A 35 -7.97 15.67 -0.04
CA MET A 35 -6.68 15.12 -0.46
C MET A 35 -5.52 16.03 -0.06
N ALA A 36 -5.66 17.35 -0.23
CA ALA A 36 -4.65 18.31 0.19
C ALA A 36 -4.44 18.32 1.71
N ILE A 37 -5.52 18.29 2.50
CA ILE A 37 -5.43 18.21 3.96
C ILE A 37 -4.74 16.91 4.40
N LEU A 38 -5.14 15.77 3.82
CA LEU A 38 -4.52 14.48 4.12
C LEU A 38 -3.03 14.48 3.79
N ALA A 39 -2.63 15.08 2.67
CA ALA A 39 -1.22 15.21 2.31
C ALA A 39 -0.43 15.98 3.38
N VAL A 40 -0.96 17.12 3.86
CA VAL A 40 -0.35 17.92 4.93
C VAL A 40 -0.29 17.13 6.25
N ILE A 41 -1.36 16.42 6.61
CA ILE A 41 -1.38 15.61 7.83
C ILE A 41 -0.35 14.48 7.75
N CYS A 42 -0.23 13.82 6.60
CA CYS A 42 0.74 12.76 6.39
C CYS A 42 2.17 13.28 6.50
N ASP A 43 2.49 14.42 5.88
CA ASP A 43 3.84 14.96 5.89
C ASP A 43 4.23 15.52 7.27
N ASP A 44 3.40 16.39 7.85
CA ASP A 44 3.75 17.11 9.09
C ASP A 44 3.59 16.25 10.36
N TYR A 45 2.62 15.33 10.39
CA TYR A 45 2.27 14.59 11.61
C TYR A 45 2.64 13.11 11.51
N PHE A 46 2.28 12.44 10.41
CA PHE A 46 2.48 10.99 10.31
C PHE A 46 3.97 10.63 10.17
N VAL A 47 4.71 11.28 9.28
CA VAL A 47 6.16 11.05 9.11
C VAL A 47 6.91 11.42 10.41
N ALA A 48 6.59 12.57 11.00
CA ALA A 48 7.21 13.02 12.25
C ALA A 48 6.96 12.05 13.43
N ALA A 49 5.76 11.48 13.52
CA ALA A 49 5.44 10.47 14.54
C ALA A 49 6.23 9.18 14.34
N LEU A 50 6.39 8.72 13.09
CA LEU A 50 7.22 7.55 12.78
C LEU A 50 8.69 7.78 13.14
N GLU A 51 9.24 8.96 12.83
CA GLU A 51 10.61 9.32 13.24
C GLU A 51 10.79 9.32 14.76
N ALA A 52 9.82 9.87 15.50
CA ALA A 52 9.87 9.88 16.97
C ALA A 52 9.90 8.46 17.55
N ILE A 53 9.10 7.54 16.99
CA ILE A 53 9.09 6.12 17.39
C ILE A 53 10.43 5.46 17.09
N CYS A 54 11.00 5.69 15.89
CA CYS A 54 12.30 5.12 15.52
C CYS A 54 13.45 5.63 16.41
N ARG A 55 13.40 6.91 16.84
CA ARG A 55 14.38 7.48 17.79
C ARG A 55 14.31 6.79 19.15
N VAL A 56 13.10 6.55 19.67
CA VAL A 56 12.91 5.85 20.96
C VAL A 56 13.36 4.39 20.89
N LEU A 57 13.14 3.73 19.75
CA LEU A 57 13.56 2.34 19.51
C LEU A 57 15.06 2.19 19.18
N HIS A 58 15.82 3.29 19.09
CA HIS A 58 17.24 3.31 18.69
C HIS A 58 17.52 2.59 17.36
N VAL A 59 16.58 2.66 16.42
CA VAL A 59 16.75 2.06 15.08
C VAL A 59 17.59 3.02 14.21
N GLN A 60 18.54 2.49 13.45
CA GLN A 60 19.31 3.29 12.51
C GLN A 60 18.38 3.90 11.45
N SER A 61 18.66 5.15 11.04
CA SER A 61 17.85 5.92 10.10
C SER A 61 17.56 5.17 8.79
N ASP A 62 18.55 4.42 8.29
CA ASP A 62 18.44 3.64 7.06
C ASP A 62 17.43 2.49 7.21
N VAL A 63 17.45 1.82 8.36
CA VAL A 63 16.52 0.72 8.67
C VAL A 63 15.13 1.27 8.98
N ALA A 64 15.04 2.42 9.65
CA ALA A 64 13.81 3.12 9.96
C ALA A 64 13.04 3.54 8.68
N GLY A 65 13.76 4.07 7.69
CA GLY A 65 13.20 4.39 6.38
C GLY A 65 12.71 3.14 5.63
N ALA A 66 13.55 2.09 5.59
CA ALA A 66 13.22 0.86 4.87
C ALA A 66 12.05 0.06 5.48
N THR A 67 11.76 0.22 6.79
CA THR A 67 10.70 -0.53 7.48
C THR A 67 9.54 0.32 7.92
N PHE A 68 9.74 1.20 8.90
CA PHE A 68 8.64 1.92 9.55
C PHE A 68 8.00 2.95 8.62
N MET A 69 8.81 3.70 7.85
CA MET A 69 8.27 4.65 6.88
C MET A 69 7.57 3.93 5.72
N ALA A 70 8.19 2.89 5.16
CA ALA A 70 7.60 2.08 4.09
C ALA A 70 6.30 1.37 4.54
N ALA A 71 6.31 0.72 5.71
CA ALA A 71 5.13 0.06 6.27
C ALA A 71 4.03 1.05 6.63
N GLY A 72 4.41 2.21 7.15
CA GLY A 72 3.48 3.30 7.46
C GLY A 72 2.74 3.79 6.21
N SER A 73 3.46 4.01 5.12
CA SER A 73 2.87 4.44 3.85
C SER A 73 1.87 3.42 3.28
N SER A 74 2.12 2.12 3.45
CA SER A 74 1.26 1.06 2.92
C SER A 74 0.13 0.64 3.86
N ALA A 75 0.13 1.10 5.12
CA ALA A 75 -0.88 0.75 6.11
C ALA A 75 -2.32 1.19 5.74
N PRO A 76 -2.56 2.41 5.20
CA PRO A 76 -3.88 2.82 4.76
C PRO A 76 -4.44 1.91 3.66
N GLU A 77 -3.61 1.50 2.71
CA GLU A 77 -4.02 0.60 1.61
C GLU A 77 -4.33 -0.81 2.09
N LEU A 78 -3.53 -1.32 3.05
CA LEU A 78 -3.85 -2.58 3.69
C LEU A 78 -5.22 -2.50 4.39
N PHE A 79 -5.52 -1.38 5.04
CA PHE A 79 -6.79 -1.19 5.72
C PHE A 79 -7.98 -1.09 4.75
N THR A 80 -7.85 -0.33 3.67
CA THR A 80 -8.90 -0.27 2.63
C THR A 80 -9.11 -1.62 1.95
N ALA A 81 -8.04 -2.39 1.71
CA ALA A 81 -8.11 -3.74 1.19
C ALA A 81 -8.85 -4.70 2.14
N VAL A 82 -8.51 -4.67 3.43
CA VAL A 82 -9.18 -5.47 4.47
C VAL A 82 -10.67 -5.11 4.54
N ILE A 83 -11.00 -3.82 4.58
CA ILE A 83 -12.41 -3.39 4.56
C ILE A 83 -13.12 -3.86 3.29
N GLY A 84 -12.49 -3.71 2.12
CA GLY A 84 -13.07 -4.17 0.85
C GLY A 84 -13.39 -5.67 0.86
N VAL A 85 -12.47 -6.50 1.36
CA VAL A 85 -12.69 -7.96 1.44
C VAL A 85 -13.81 -8.32 2.42
N PHE A 86 -13.84 -7.69 3.61
CA PHE A 86 -14.84 -8.03 4.64
C PHE A 86 -16.23 -7.44 4.39
N PHE A 87 -16.32 -6.22 3.85
CA PHE A 87 -17.57 -5.50 3.67
C PHE A 87 -18.14 -5.64 2.26
N ALA A 88 -17.31 -5.47 1.21
CA ALA A 88 -17.80 -5.56 -0.17
C ALA A 88 -17.99 -7.03 -0.63
N LYS A 89 -17.37 -8.00 0.05
CA LYS A 89 -17.48 -9.46 -0.28
C LYS A 89 -17.19 -9.79 -1.75
N SER A 90 -16.36 -8.98 -2.39
CA SER A 90 -16.08 -9.10 -3.82
C SER A 90 -14.81 -9.94 -4.04
N ASP A 91 -14.86 -10.93 -4.93
CA ASP A 91 -13.68 -11.70 -5.42
C ASP A 91 -12.64 -10.81 -6.14
N VAL A 92 -12.98 -9.54 -6.38
CA VAL A 92 -12.13 -8.50 -6.98
C VAL A 92 -11.01 -8.03 -6.03
N GLY A 93 -11.05 -8.43 -4.74
CA GLY A 93 -10.13 -7.96 -3.71
C GLY A 93 -8.65 -8.25 -3.99
N VAL A 94 -8.28 -9.50 -4.31
CA VAL A 94 -6.86 -9.87 -4.47
C VAL A 94 -6.23 -9.18 -5.69
N GLY A 95 -6.93 -9.15 -6.83
CA GLY A 95 -6.44 -8.49 -8.04
C GLY A 95 -6.21 -6.99 -7.83
N THR A 96 -7.10 -6.34 -7.06
CA THR A 96 -6.97 -4.93 -6.70
C THR A 96 -5.76 -4.67 -5.79
N ILE A 97 -5.54 -5.54 -4.80
CA ILE A 97 -4.39 -5.44 -3.88
C ILE A 97 -3.07 -5.57 -4.64
N VAL A 98 -2.95 -6.59 -5.48
CA VAL A 98 -1.74 -6.83 -6.28
C VAL A 98 -1.52 -5.69 -7.28
N GLY A 99 -2.59 -5.23 -7.93
CA GLY A 99 -2.54 -4.08 -8.83
C GLY A 99 -2.06 -2.81 -8.13
N SER A 100 -2.59 -2.50 -6.94
CA SER A 100 -2.16 -1.35 -6.13
C SER A 100 -0.69 -1.46 -5.72
N ALA A 101 -0.24 -2.64 -5.28
CA ALA A 101 1.14 -2.86 -4.88
C ALA A 101 2.13 -2.64 -6.04
N VAL A 102 1.81 -3.17 -7.23
CA VAL A 102 2.63 -2.97 -8.44
C VAL A 102 2.58 -1.50 -8.90
N PHE A 103 1.40 -0.88 -8.86
CA PHE A 103 1.23 0.53 -9.19
C PHE A 103 2.09 1.41 -8.29
N ASN A 104 2.03 1.23 -6.97
CA ASN A 104 2.84 2.01 -6.03
C ASN A 104 4.33 1.79 -6.21
N LEU A 105 4.77 0.54 -6.44
CA LEU A 105 6.18 0.26 -6.69
C LEU A 105 6.67 0.97 -7.95
N LEU A 106 5.92 0.94 -9.05
CA LEU A 106 6.34 1.53 -10.31
C LEU A 106 6.17 3.05 -10.34
N PHE A 107 5.00 3.54 -9.94
CA PHE A 107 4.63 4.95 -9.99
C PHE A 107 5.41 5.78 -8.98
N ASN A 108 5.43 5.38 -7.70
CA ASN A 108 6.12 6.16 -6.67
C ASN A 108 7.63 6.14 -6.88
N LEU A 109 8.22 4.98 -7.26
CA LEU A 109 9.65 4.91 -7.58
C LEU A 109 10.00 5.80 -8.77
N SER A 110 9.17 5.82 -9.82
CA SER A 110 9.38 6.68 -10.99
C SER A 110 9.28 8.15 -10.64
N LEU A 111 8.29 8.54 -9.82
CA LEU A 111 8.17 9.91 -9.33
C LEU A 111 9.39 10.33 -8.49
N CYS A 112 9.83 9.49 -7.56
CA CYS A 112 11.04 9.74 -6.77
C CYS A 112 12.29 9.84 -7.65
N ALA A 113 12.40 9.04 -8.70
CA ALA A 113 13.54 9.09 -9.62
C ALA A 113 13.55 10.39 -10.46
N VAL A 114 12.38 10.89 -10.88
CA VAL A 114 12.27 12.11 -11.70
C VAL A 114 12.38 13.38 -10.84
N PHE A 115 11.72 13.40 -9.68
CA PHE A 115 11.62 14.58 -8.81
C PHE A 115 12.64 14.60 -7.67
N GLY A 116 13.40 13.52 -7.45
CA GLY A 116 14.31 13.40 -6.31
C GLY A 116 15.47 14.39 -6.30
N GLY A 117 15.84 14.96 -7.47
CA GLY A 117 16.82 16.05 -7.58
C GLY A 117 18.23 15.75 -7.06
N MET A 118 18.48 14.53 -6.58
CA MET A 118 19.69 14.09 -5.89
C MET A 118 20.15 12.73 -6.42
N VAL A 119 21.46 12.51 -6.43
CA VAL A 119 22.05 11.22 -6.80
C VAL A 119 21.86 10.25 -5.63
N ILE A 120 20.99 9.25 -5.81
CA ILE A 120 20.78 8.18 -4.84
C ILE A 120 21.81 7.08 -5.13
N TYR A 121 22.73 6.84 -4.19
CA TYR A 121 23.68 5.75 -4.28
C TYR A 121 23.04 4.47 -3.73
N LEU A 122 22.53 3.61 -4.61
CA LEU A 122 22.05 2.29 -4.23
C LEU A 122 23.19 1.27 -4.30
N THR A 123 23.40 0.55 -3.20
CA THR A 123 24.26 -0.64 -3.19
C THR A 123 23.54 -1.77 -3.93
N TRP A 124 24.28 -2.51 -4.76
CA TRP A 124 23.69 -3.54 -5.62
C TRP A 124 23.08 -4.71 -4.84
N TRP A 125 23.62 -5.02 -3.67
CA TRP A 125 23.23 -6.19 -2.88
C TRP A 125 21.84 -6.07 -2.22
N PRO A 126 21.50 -4.98 -1.50
CA PRO A 126 20.14 -4.78 -0.97
C PRO A 126 19.08 -4.75 -2.07
N VAL A 127 19.38 -4.09 -3.20
CA VAL A 127 18.46 -4.02 -4.35
C VAL A 127 18.17 -5.40 -4.90
N PHE A 128 19.21 -6.22 -5.12
CA PHE A 128 19.05 -7.57 -5.63
C PHE A 128 18.25 -8.45 -4.64
N ARG A 129 18.55 -8.36 -3.35
CA ARG A 129 17.83 -9.08 -2.28
C ARG A 129 16.34 -8.72 -2.29
N ASP A 130 16.01 -7.44 -2.29
CA ASP A 130 14.62 -6.98 -2.20
C ASP A 130 13.84 -7.33 -3.47
N MET A 131 14.47 -7.20 -4.65
CA MET A 131 13.87 -7.61 -5.93
C MET A 131 13.65 -9.12 -5.99
N PHE A 132 14.58 -9.93 -5.48
CA PHE A 132 14.45 -11.38 -5.40
C PHE A 132 13.35 -11.81 -4.43
N CYS A 133 13.31 -11.25 -3.22
CA CYS A 133 12.26 -11.52 -2.24
C CYS A 133 10.88 -11.12 -2.76
N TYR A 134 10.77 -9.97 -3.44
CA TYR A 134 9.54 -9.53 -4.07
C TYR A 134 9.11 -10.49 -5.18
N ALA A 135 10.02 -10.86 -6.10
CA ALA A 135 9.73 -11.83 -7.16
C ALA A 135 9.28 -13.19 -6.60
N LEU A 136 9.91 -13.66 -5.51
CA LEU A 136 9.51 -14.88 -4.82
C LEU A 136 8.10 -14.77 -4.24
N SER A 137 7.77 -13.65 -3.57
CA SER A 137 6.43 -13.43 -3.02
C SER A 137 5.34 -13.43 -4.09
N VAL A 138 5.60 -12.81 -5.26
CA VAL A 138 4.68 -12.81 -6.40
C VAL A 138 4.56 -14.22 -6.99
N ALA A 139 5.65 -14.98 -7.10
CA ALA A 139 5.61 -16.35 -7.60
C ALA A 139 4.77 -17.26 -6.69
N VAL A 140 4.94 -17.16 -5.36
CA VAL A 140 4.12 -17.92 -4.40
C VAL A 140 2.67 -17.48 -4.47
N LEU A 141 2.39 -16.19 -4.62
CA LEU A 141 1.02 -15.70 -4.83
C LEU A 141 0.38 -16.32 -6.07
N VAL A 142 1.09 -16.37 -7.20
CA VAL A 142 0.59 -16.97 -8.45
C VAL A 142 0.29 -18.47 -8.27
N ILE A 143 1.13 -19.18 -7.51
CA ILE A 143 0.90 -20.60 -7.18
C ILE A 143 -0.36 -20.76 -6.33
N VAL A 144 -0.52 -19.96 -5.28
CA VAL A 144 -1.73 -19.99 -4.42
C VAL A 144 -3.00 -19.66 -5.22
N MET A 145 -2.89 -18.79 -6.22
CA MET A 145 -4.02 -18.42 -7.07
C MET A 145 -4.32 -19.44 -8.17
N SER A 146 -3.46 -20.42 -8.47
CA SER A 146 -3.67 -21.34 -9.60
C SER A 146 -4.92 -22.19 -9.43
N ASP A 147 -5.25 -22.51 -8.19
CA ASP A 147 -6.32 -23.45 -7.86
C ASP A 147 -7.67 -22.72 -7.67
N ASN A 148 -7.71 -21.38 -7.86
CA ASN A 148 -8.86 -20.50 -7.68
C ASN A 148 -9.58 -20.62 -6.31
N VAL A 149 -8.95 -21.27 -5.35
CA VAL A 149 -9.45 -21.45 -3.98
C VAL A 149 -8.32 -21.11 -3.03
N ILE A 150 -8.53 -20.11 -2.17
CA ILE A 150 -7.53 -19.66 -1.20
C ILE A 150 -7.84 -20.29 0.14
N HIS A 151 -6.97 -21.18 0.62
CA HIS A 151 -7.08 -21.75 1.94
C HIS A 151 -6.41 -20.87 3.00
N TRP A 152 -6.90 -20.91 4.24
CA TRP A 152 -6.37 -20.09 5.34
C TRP A 152 -4.87 -20.36 5.62
N TYR A 153 -4.41 -21.60 5.40
CA TYR A 153 -3.01 -21.96 5.59
C TYR A 153 -2.10 -21.37 4.51
N GLU A 154 -2.59 -21.14 3.30
CA GLU A 154 -1.83 -20.49 2.21
C GLU A 154 -1.63 -19.01 2.52
N GLY A 155 -2.67 -18.35 3.04
CA GLY A 155 -2.56 -17.01 3.60
C GLY A 155 -1.56 -16.94 4.76
N LEU A 156 -1.59 -17.93 5.66
CA LEU A 156 -0.63 -18.02 6.76
C LEU A 156 0.82 -18.18 6.26
N VAL A 157 1.06 -19.00 5.25
CA VAL A 157 2.39 -19.18 4.64
C VAL A 157 2.91 -17.85 4.07
N MET A 158 2.06 -17.07 3.40
CA MET A 158 2.43 -15.75 2.87
C MET A 158 2.80 -14.75 3.98
N VAL A 159 2.04 -14.75 5.08
CA VAL A 159 2.36 -13.91 6.27
C VAL A 159 3.67 -14.36 6.91
N LEU A 160 3.89 -15.67 7.06
CA LEU A 160 5.13 -16.20 7.62
C LEU A 160 6.35 -15.87 6.75
N MET A 161 6.21 -15.91 5.42
CA MET A 161 7.26 -15.47 4.50
C MET A 161 7.62 -14.00 4.71
N TYR A 162 6.61 -13.13 4.86
CA TYR A 162 6.82 -11.71 5.15
C TYR A 162 7.53 -11.48 6.50
N ILE A 163 7.10 -12.18 7.56
CA ILE A 163 7.76 -12.11 8.86
C ILE A 163 9.21 -12.59 8.77
N MET A 164 9.45 -13.70 8.06
CA MET A 164 10.80 -14.22 7.83
C MET A 164 11.67 -13.21 7.10
N TYR A 165 11.14 -12.52 6.09
CA TYR A 165 11.85 -11.45 5.39
C TYR A 165 12.23 -10.30 6.34
N ILE A 166 11.32 -9.83 7.19
CA ILE A 166 11.62 -8.78 8.20
C ILE A 166 12.72 -9.24 9.16
N VAL A 167 12.65 -10.48 9.64
CA VAL A 167 13.64 -11.04 10.57
C VAL A 167 15.01 -11.13 9.89
N LEU A 168 15.07 -11.62 8.65
CA LEU A 168 16.30 -11.66 7.86
C LEU A 168 16.90 -10.26 7.68
N MET A 169 16.07 -9.27 7.39
CA MET A 169 16.49 -7.88 7.24
C MET A 169 17.00 -7.30 8.58
N TYR A 170 16.35 -7.61 9.69
CA TYR A 170 16.77 -7.15 11.03
C TYR A 170 18.14 -7.71 11.44
N PHE A 171 18.39 -9.00 11.19
CA PHE A 171 19.66 -9.63 11.57
C PHE A 171 20.80 -9.36 10.58
N ASN A 172 20.53 -8.94 9.34
CA ASN A 172 21.54 -8.61 8.32
C ASN A 172 21.48 -7.16 7.83
N PRO A 173 21.75 -6.16 8.70
CA PRO A 173 21.81 -4.75 8.30
C PRO A 173 23.05 -4.40 7.45
N LYS A 174 24.06 -5.28 7.38
CA LYS A 174 25.34 -5.05 6.69
C LYS A 174 25.52 -5.83 5.38
N LEU A 175 24.48 -6.52 4.91
CA LEU A 175 24.45 -7.17 3.61
C LEU A 175 23.39 -6.51 2.73
#